data_AF-Q666W4-F1
#
_entry.id   AF-Q666W4-F1
#
_cell.length_a   1.000
_cell.length_b   1.000
_cell.length_c   1.000
_cell.angle_alpha   90.00
_cell.angle_beta   90.00
_cell.angle_gamma   90.00
#
_symmetry.space_group_name_H-M   'P 1'
#
loop_
_entity.id
_entity.type
_entity.pdbx_description
1 polymer ?
#
loop_
_entity_poly.entity_id
_entity_poly.type
_entity_poly.pdbx_seq_one_letter_code
_entity_poly.pdbx_strand_id
1 'polypeptide(L)'
;MKKSLILRLTNIVLQNHQFASDALWASFPGALSSLPDPHRELVVQKYSVITENTVVNLEMLTTLAAHPDEIGQALSDAISDFKSCGVLPEILRG
;
A
#
# COMPACT_ATOMS: atom_id res chain seq x y z
N MET A 1 -23.24 -5.99 -4.37
CA MET A 1 -21.85 -6.22 -4.86
C MET A 1 -20.88 -5.11 -4.45
N LYS A 2 -21.19 -3.81 -4.62
CA LYS A 2 -20.27 -2.68 -4.35
C LYS A 2 -19.69 -2.62 -2.92
N LYS A 3 -20.50 -2.83 -1.87
CA LYS A 3 -20.03 -2.93 -0.47
C LYS A 3 -18.99 -4.04 -0.25
N SER A 4 -19.09 -5.15 -0.99
CA SER A 4 -18.12 -6.25 -0.89
C SER A 4 -16.77 -5.91 -1.53
N LEU A 5 -16.72 -4.99 -2.50
CA LEU A 5 -15.47 -4.60 -3.15
C LEU A 5 -14.66 -3.65 -2.26
N ILE A 6 -15.30 -2.61 -1.70
CA ILE A 6 -14.64 -1.68 -0.77
C ILE A 6 -14.07 -2.42 0.45
N LEU A 7 -14.82 -3.39 1.00
CA LEU A 7 -14.31 -4.23 2.09
C LEU A 7 -13.08 -5.05 1.68
N ARG A 8 -13.07 -5.63 0.48
CA ARG A 8 -11.91 -6.38 -0.03
C ARG A 8 -10.70 -5.47 -0.24
N LEU A 9 -10.89 -4.29 -0.81
CA LEU A 9 -9.81 -3.31 -1.01
C LEU A 9 -9.27 -2.79 0.33
N THR A 10 -10.15 -2.55 1.31
CA THR A 10 -9.75 -2.18 2.67
C THR A 10 -8.86 -3.26 3.28
N ASN A 11 -9.25 -4.54 3.15
CA ASN A 11 -8.43 -5.65 3.64
C ASN A 11 -7.06 -5.70 2.95
N ILE A 12 -6.98 -5.45 1.64
CA ILE A 12 -5.71 -5.41 0.91
C ILE A 12 -4.82 -4.28 1.43
N VAL A 13 -5.37 -3.07 1.65
CA VAL A 13 -4.61 -1.93 2.20
C VAL A 13 -4.04 -2.28 3.58
N LEU A 14 -4.83 -2.91 4.45
CA LEU A 14 -4.38 -3.35 5.78
C LEU A 14 -3.33 -4.47 5.71
N GLN A 15 -3.48 -5.42 4.78
CA GLN A 15 -2.48 -6.45 4.54
C GLN A 15 -1.16 -5.87 4.03
N ASN A 16 -1.21 -4.86 3.15
CA ASN A 16 -0.02 -4.17 2.68
C ASN A 16 0.68 -3.39 3.80
N HIS A 17 -0.09 -2.73 4.69
CA HIS A 17 0.46 -2.11 5.89
C HIS A 17 1.21 -3.12 6.75
N GLN A 18 0.57 -4.26 7.05
CA GLN A 18 1.17 -5.32 7.84
C GLN A 18 2.45 -5.84 7.18
N PHE A 19 2.40 -6.17 5.89
CA PHE A 19 3.57 -6.67 5.16
C PHE A 19 4.74 -5.68 5.18
N ALA A 20 4.48 -4.39 4.95
CA ALA A 20 5.51 -3.36 4.98
C ALA A 20 6.08 -3.14 6.40
N SER A 21 5.22 -3.18 7.43
CA SER A 21 5.62 -3.12 8.83
C SER A 21 6.49 -4.32 9.21
N ASP A 22 6.09 -5.53 8.84
CA ASP A 22 6.85 -6.75 9.12
C ASP A 22 8.22 -6.72 8.44
N ALA A 23 8.28 -6.25 7.18
CA ALA A 23 9.55 -6.07 6.46
C ALA A 23 10.46 -5.03 7.13
N LEU A 24 9.89 -3.94 7.67
CA LEU A 24 10.63 -2.96 8.46
C LEU A 24 11.19 -3.60 9.73
N TRP A 25 10.38 -4.28 10.53
CA TRP A 25 10.82 -4.90 11.78
C TRP A 25 11.82 -6.04 11.57
N ALA A 26 11.69 -6.80 10.49
CA ALA A 26 12.68 -7.79 10.10
C ALA A 26 14.06 -7.17 9.79
N SER A 27 14.09 -5.92 9.32
CA SER A 27 15.33 -5.18 9.04
C SER A 27 15.98 -4.58 10.29
N PHE A 28 15.24 -4.50 11.40
CA PHE A 28 15.70 -3.95 12.68
C PHE A 28 15.27 -4.87 13.83
N PRO A 29 15.86 -6.09 13.92
CA PRO A 29 15.45 -7.08 14.91
C PRO A 29 15.76 -6.60 16.34
N GLY A 30 14.79 -6.75 17.24
CA GLY A 30 14.90 -6.37 18.64
C GLY A 30 13.94 -5.26 19.06
N ALA A 31 14.01 -4.84 20.32
CA ALA A 31 13.19 -3.74 20.81
C ALA A 31 13.66 -2.41 20.22
N LEU A 32 12.75 -1.52 19.83
CA LEU A 32 13.08 -0.17 19.34
C LEU A 32 13.97 0.63 20.32
N SER A 33 13.79 0.41 21.63
CA SER A 33 14.61 1.01 22.70
C SER A 33 16.06 0.51 22.73
N SER A 34 16.33 -0.66 22.15
CA SER A 34 17.67 -1.25 22.07
C SER A 34 18.49 -0.76 20.87
N LEU A 35 17.86 -0.09 19.91
CA LEU A 35 18.54 0.48 18.75
C LEU A 35 19.31 1.76 19.13
N PRO A 36 20.48 2.00 18.51
CA PRO A 36 21.13 3.30 18.55
C PRO A 36 20.18 4.41 18.06
N ASP A 37 20.30 5.61 18.62
CA ASP A 37 19.41 6.74 18.30
C ASP A 37 19.22 7.01 16.79
N PRO A 38 20.25 7.03 15.91
CA PRO A 38 20.02 7.24 14.48
C PRO A 38 19.21 6.12 13.81
N HIS A 39 19.36 4.87 14.27
CA HIS A 39 18.53 3.76 13.78
C HIS A 39 17.11 3.86 14.30
N ARG A 40 16.93 4.29 15.55
CA ARG A 40 15.60 4.51 16.14
C ARG A 40 14.83 5.58 15.37
N GLU A 41 15.46 6.72 15.09
CA GLU A 41 14.89 7.79 14.29
C GLU A 41 14.50 7.30 12.89
N LEU A 42 15.39 6.55 12.24
CA LEU A 42 15.11 5.99 10.91
C LEU A 42 13.92 5.02 10.91
N VAL A 43 13.81 4.15 11.92
CA VAL A 43 12.67 3.22 12.05
C VAL A 43 11.37 4.00 12.26
N VAL A 44 11.35 4.99 13.15
CA VAL A 44 10.18 5.84 13.38
C VAL A 44 9.77 6.56 12.10
N GLN A 45 10.72 7.15 11.37
CA GLN A 45 10.45 7.81 10.10
C GLN A 45 9.85 6.85 9.07
N LYS A 46 10.46 5.68 8.87
CA LYS A 46 9.96 4.68 7.91
C LYS A 46 8.57 4.17 8.29
N TYR A 47 8.33 3.93 9.57
CA TYR A 47 7.03 3.49 10.06
C TYR A 47 5.95 4.57 9.89
N SER A 48 6.31 5.86 10.08
CA SER A 48 5.42 6.99 9.79
C SER A 48 4.99 6.98 8.33
N VAL A 49 5.93 6.83 7.40
CA VAL A 49 5.64 6.79 5.95
C VAL A 49 4.71 5.62 5.60
N ILE A 50 4.93 4.43 6.16
CA ILE A 50 4.04 3.27 5.97
C ILE A 50 2.62 3.60 6.46
N THR A 51 2.52 4.23 7.62
CA THR A 51 1.24 4.60 8.25
C THR A 51 0.53 5.67 7.44
N GLU A 52 1.21 6.75 7.04
CA GLU A 52 0.67 7.82 6.20
C GLU A 52 0.13 7.28 4.88
N ASN A 53 0.90 6.43 4.19
CA ASN A 53 0.44 5.77 2.96
C ASN A 53 -0.81 4.92 3.18
N THR A 54 -0.90 4.26 4.34
CA THR A 54 -2.07 3.45 4.70
C THR A 54 -3.30 4.35 4.91
N VAL A 55 -3.15 5.45 5.65
CA VAL A 55 -4.22 6.42 5.89
C VAL A 55 -4.73 7.00 4.57
N VAL A 56 -3.84 7.50 3.70
CA VAL A 56 -4.22 8.05 2.39
C VAL A 56 -5.01 7.04 1.56
N ASN A 57 -4.58 5.77 1.54
CA ASN A 57 -5.31 4.72 0.83
C ASN A 57 -6.69 4.46 1.44
N LEU A 58 -6.84 4.48 2.77
CA LEU A 58 -8.14 4.30 3.44
C LEU A 58 -9.07 5.51 3.24
N GLU A 59 -8.54 6.73 3.24
CA GLU A 59 -9.28 7.96 2.94
C GLU A 59 -9.77 7.96 1.49
N MET A 60 -8.90 7.55 0.55
CA MET A 60 -9.29 7.31 -0.83
C MET A 60 -10.44 6.31 -0.87
N LEU A 61 -10.31 5.12 -0.26
CA LEU A 61 -11.37 4.12 -0.24
C LEU A 61 -12.68 4.61 0.39
N THR A 62 -12.61 5.49 1.39
CA THR A 62 -13.78 6.12 2.02
C THR A 62 -14.48 7.07 1.04
N THR A 63 -13.70 7.88 0.32
CA THR A 63 -14.19 8.70 -0.79
C THR A 63 -14.78 7.80 -1.87
N LEU A 64 -14.15 6.64 -2.11
CA LEU A 64 -14.61 5.70 -3.12
C LEU A 64 -15.97 5.06 -2.76
N ALA A 65 -16.19 4.81 -1.48
CA ALA A 65 -17.44 4.29 -0.97
C ALA A 65 -18.60 5.30 -1.10
N ALA A 66 -18.29 6.61 -1.08
CA ALA A 66 -19.28 7.69 -1.19
C ALA A 66 -19.72 7.95 -2.64
N HIS A 67 -18.85 7.71 -3.65
CA HIS A 67 -19.10 8.05 -5.06
C HIS A 67 -18.89 6.87 -6.04
N PRO A 68 -19.57 5.72 -5.85
CA PRO A 68 -19.20 4.45 -6.48
C PRO A 68 -19.27 4.39 -8.02
N ASP A 69 -20.02 5.28 -8.68
CA ASP A 69 -20.25 5.22 -10.13
C ASP A 69 -19.13 5.89 -10.94
N GLU A 70 -18.51 6.95 -10.41
CA GLU A 70 -17.36 7.64 -11.04
C GLU A 70 -16.08 6.78 -11.00
N ILE A 71 -16.06 5.81 -10.09
CA ILE A 71 -14.87 5.03 -9.75
C ILE A 71 -14.82 3.73 -10.51
N GLY A 72 -15.98 3.15 -10.84
CA GLY A 72 -16.03 1.98 -11.71
C GLY A 72 -15.30 2.23 -13.03
N GLN A 73 -15.45 3.44 -13.58
CA GLN A 73 -14.75 3.86 -14.79
C GLN A 73 -13.27 4.12 -14.53
N ALA A 74 -12.91 4.94 -13.54
CA ALA A 74 -11.51 5.24 -13.24
C ALA A 74 -10.66 3.99 -12.89
N LEU A 75 -11.24 3.02 -12.18
CA LEU A 75 -10.59 1.75 -11.87
C LEU A 75 -10.45 0.87 -13.12
N SER A 76 -11.45 0.86 -14.00
CA SER A 76 -11.38 0.16 -15.27
C SER A 76 -10.28 0.73 -16.17
N ASP A 77 -10.17 2.05 -16.22
CA ASP A 77 -9.15 2.76 -17.01
C ASP A 77 -7.75 2.48 -16.44
N ALA A 78 -7.54 2.60 -15.13
CA ALA A 78 -6.27 2.29 -14.48
C ALA A 78 -5.84 0.81 -14.68
N ILE A 79 -6.79 -0.14 -14.66
CA ILE A 79 -6.50 -1.56 -14.96
C ILE A 79 -6.10 -1.74 -16.43
N SER A 80 -6.78 -1.03 -17.35
CA SER A 80 -6.44 -1.04 -18.77
C SER A 80 -5.04 -0.49 -19.01
N ASP A 81 -4.71 0.63 -18.39
CA ASP A 81 -3.39 1.26 -18.45
C ASP A 81 -2.31 0.35 -17.87
N PHE A 82 -2.54 -0.24 -16.70
CA PHE A 82 -1.57 -1.18 -16.11
C PHE A 82 -1.31 -2.40 -17.01
N LYS A 83 -2.35 -2.97 -17.63
CA LYS A 83 -2.20 -4.08 -18.58
C LYS A 83 -1.46 -3.66 -19.84
N SER A 84 -1.66 -2.42 -20.30
CA SER A 84 -0.95 -1.88 -21.47
C SER A 84 0.52 -1.56 -21.18
N CYS A 85 0.87 -1.30 -19.91
CA CYS A 85 2.26 -1.22 -19.43
C CYS A 85 3.01 -2.56 -19.43
N GLY A 86 2.37 -3.67 -19.82
CA GLY A 86 2.95 -5.02 -19.94
C GLY A 86 4.03 -5.19 -21.02
N VAL A 87 4.91 -4.20 -21.21
CA VAL A 87 6.20 -4.41 -21.87
C VAL A 87 7.14 -5.03 -20.83
N LEU A 88 7.32 -6.35 -20.89
CA LEU A 88 8.42 -7.02 -20.18
C LEU A 88 9.74 -6.29 -20.53
N PRO A 89 10.59 -5.93 -19.54
CA PRO A 89 11.93 -5.42 -19.83
C PRO A 89 12.66 -6.41 -20.73
N GLU A 90 13.22 -5.89 -21.83
CA GLU A 90 13.89 -6.66 -22.90
C GLU A 90 15.04 -7.55 -22.38
N ILE A 91 15.53 -7.29 -21.16
CA ILE A 91 16.58 -8.03 -20.44
C ILE A 91 16.19 -9.48 -20.10
N LEU A 92 14.91 -9.86 -20.19
CA LEU A 92 14.44 -11.22 -19.90
C LEU A 92 14.15 -12.07 -21.15
N ARG A 93 14.52 -11.62 -22.36
CA ARG A 93 14.40 -12.40 -23.62
C ARG A 93 15.70 -13.06 -24.07
N GLY A 94 16.57 -13.43 -23.12
CA GLY A 94 17.73 -14.28 -23.37
C GLY A 94 17.33 -15.71 -23.71
#